data_AF-A0A7K4RUY9-F1
#
_entry.id   AF-A0A7K4RUY9-F1
#
_cell.length_a   1.000
_cell.length_b   1.000
_cell.length_c   1.000
_cell.angle_alpha   90.00
_cell.angle_beta   90.00
_cell.angle_gamma   90.00
#
_symmetry.space_group_name_H-M   'P 1'
#
loop_
_entity.id
_entity.type
_entity.pdbx_description
1 polymer ?
#
loop_
_entity_poly.entity_id
_entity_poly.type
_entity_poly.pdbx_seq_one_letter_code
_entity_poly.pdbx_strand_id
1 'polypeptide(L)'
;LFPGAFNCCTKISHGIPKGILQRVERFEMQKADGLCHLEAVILYIGGRKFCVSPQIRKLKKWMKKNKHKIPKRKPHGRKQRRTKIIKKKRNNN
;
A
#
# COMPACT_ATOMS: atom_id res chain seq x y z
N LEU A 1 -7.21 23.70 4.70
CA LEU A 1 -6.41 22.69 3.96
C LEU A 1 -5.40 22.11 4.96
N PHE A 2 -5.27 20.80 5.12
CA PHE A 2 -4.25 20.20 6.00
C PHE A 2 -3.09 19.63 5.16
N PRO A 3 -2.09 20.43 4.78
CA PRO A 3 -0.91 19.93 4.10
C PRO A 3 -0.02 19.25 5.16
N GLY A 4 -0.28 17.96 5.39
CA GLY A 4 0.43 17.17 6.41
C GLY A 4 -0.08 15.74 6.56
N ALA A 5 -1.27 15.43 6.03
CA ALA A 5 -1.84 14.09 6.10
C ALA A 5 -1.30 13.10 5.05
N PHE A 6 -0.57 13.57 4.03
CA PHE A 6 -0.03 12.72 2.95
C PHE A 6 1.48 12.61 3.05
N ASN A 7 1.97 11.45 3.50
CA ASN A 7 3.39 11.13 3.59
C ASN A 7 3.93 10.77 2.20
N CYS A 8 4.12 11.76 1.33
CA CYS A 8 4.70 11.55 0.00
C CYS A 8 6.22 11.33 0.06
N CYS A 9 6.72 10.37 -0.70
CA CYS A 9 8.14 10.22 -0.96
C CYS A 9 8.67 11.40 -1.79
N THR A 10 9.73 12.04 -1.30
CA THR A 10 10.47 13.10 -2.01
C THR A 10 11.80 12.62 -2.57
N LYS A 11 12.38 11.57 -1.98
CA LYS A 11 13.61 10.90 -2.43
C LYS A 11 13.38 9.41 -2.55
N ILE A 12 14.02 8.80 -3.54
CA ILE A 12 13.85 7.39 -3.88
C ILE A 12 15.22 6.70 -3.94
N SER A 13 15.30 5.50 -3.39
CA SER A 13 16.43 4.60 -3.65
C SER A 13 16.23 3.81 -4.95
N HIS A 14 17.27 3.78 -5.79
CA HIS A 14 17.34 2.99 -7.03
C HIS A 14 17.85 1.56 -6.80
N GLY A 15 18.31 1.24 -5.58
CA GLY A 15 18.87 -0.07 -5.23
C GLY A 15 18.27 -0.59 -3.93
N ILE A 16 17.93 -1.87 -3.92
CA ILE A 16 17.59 -2.57 -2.67
C ILE A 16 18.31 -3.93 -2.58
N PRO A 17 19.07 -4.15 -1.49
CA PRO A 17 19.65 -5.46 -1.20
C PRO A 17 18.56 -6.45 -0.79
N LYS A 18 18.78 -7.74 -1.12
CA LYS A 18 17.79 -8.81 -0.86
C LYS A 18 17.47 -8.95 0.63
N GLY A 19 18.45 -8.75 1.51
CA GLY A 19 18.25 -8.86 2.97
C GLY A 19 17.25 -7.84 3.52
N ILE A 20 17.20 -6.64 2.93
CA ILE A 20 16.21 -5.62 3.32
C ILE A 20 14.80 -6.06 2.94
N LEU A 21 14.61 -6.64 1.75
CA LEU A 21 13.29 -7.13 1.29
C LEU A 21 12.71 -8.23 2.18
N GLN A 22 13.55 -9.06 2.80
CA GLN A 22 13.09 -10.12 3.70
C GLN A 22 12.54 -9.55 5.02
N ARG A 23 13.05 -8.40 5.46
CA ARG A 23 12.63 -7.72 6.70
C ARG A 23 11.40 -6.83 6.52
N VAL A 24 10.88 -6.70 5.29
CA VAL A 24 9.71 -5.86 5.04
C VAL A 24 8.46 -6.50 5.66
N GLU A 25 7.84 -5.74 6.56
CA GLU A 25 6.59 -6.11 7.22
C GLU A 25 5.41 -5.89 6.29
N ARG A 26 5.33 -4.69 5.71
CA ARG A 26 4.28 -4.25 4.79
C ARG A 26 4.82 -3.27 3.75
N PHE A 27 4.10 -3.11 2.64
CA PHE A 27 4.44 -2.13 1.61
C PHE A 27 3.22 -1.47 0.98
N GLU A 28 3.41 -0.26 0.48
CA GLU A 28 2.39 0.54 -0.22
C GLU A 28 2.92 1.07 -1.55
N MET A 29 2.03 1.21 -2.53
CA MET A 29 2.34 1.88 -3.78
C MET A 29 1.81 3.31 -3.74
N GLN A 30 2.72 4.27 -3.87
CA GLN A 30 2.43 5.68 -4.06
C GLN A 30 2.32 5.95 -5.55
N LYS A 31 1.12 6.28 -5.99
CA LYS A 31 0.82 6.73 -7.35
C LYS A 31 1.02 8.23 -7.47
N ALA A 32 1.32 8.69 -8.68
CA ALA A 32 1.42 10.11 -9.00
C ALA A 32 0.04 10.74 -9.28
N ASP A 33 -0.92 10.60 -8.36
CA ASP A 33 -2.33 11.01 -8.55
C ASP A 33 -2.59 12.48 -8.13
N GLY A 34 -1.59 13.37 -8.29
CA GLY A 34 -1.69 14.81 -8.00
C GLY A 34 -1.46 15.23 -6.53
N LEU A 35 -1.64 14.33 -5.55
CA LEU A 35 -1.24 14.56 -4.15
C LEU A 35 0.26 14.34 -3.92
N CYS A 36 0.81 13.35 -4.61
CA CYS A 36 2.24 13.13 -4.69
C CYS A 36 2.61 13.16 -6.17
N HIS A 37 3.67 13.87 -6.54
CA HIS A 37 4.06 14.00 -7.95
C HIS A 37 5.03 12.88 -8.38
N LEU A 38 5.50 12.08 -7.42
CA LEU A 38 6.51 11.06 -7.62
C LEU A 38 5.91 9.67 -7.39
N GLU A 39 6.13 8.77 -8.35
CA GLU A 39 5.77 7.36 -8.21
C GLU A 39 6.82 6.63 -7.35
N ALA A 40 6.38 6.00 -6.26
CA ALA A 40 7.29 5.32 -5.34
C ALA A 40 6.65 4.09 -4.70
N VAL A 41 7.48 3.11 -4.35
CA VAL A 41 7.09 2.04 -3.45
C VAL A 41 7.60 2.37 -2.05
N ILE A 42 6.68 2.38 -1.09
CA ILE A 42 6.98 2.61 0.33
C ILE A 42 7.08 1.26 1.02
N LEU A 43 8.27 0.93 1.54
CA LEU A 43 8.50 -0.25 2.36
C LEU A 43 8.52 0.13 3.83
N TYR A 44 7.88 -0.67 4.67
CA TYR A 44 7.88 -0.51 6.12
C TYR A 44 8.75 -1.60 6.75
N ILE A 45 9.76 -1.19 7.51
CA ILE A 45 10.73 -2.07 8.15
C ILE A 45 10.98 -1.54 9.56
N GLY A 46 10.60 -2.30 10.60
CA GLY A 46 10.87 -1.92 12.00
C GLY A 46 10.36 -0.51 12.33
N GLY A 47 9.16 -0.16 11.87
CA GLY A 47 8.55 1.15 12.09
C GLY A 47 9.09 2.30 11.22
N ARG A 48 10.14 2.08 10.43
CA ARG A 48 10.69 3.08 9.49
C ARG A 48 10.14 2.91 8.09
N LYS A 49 10.03 4.01 7.34
CA LYS A 49 9.58 4.05 5.94
C LYS A 49 10.77 4.19 4.99
N PHE A 50 10.79 3.40 3.93
CA PHE A 50 11.79 3.46 2.87
C PHE A 50 11.12 3.65 1.51
N CYS A 51 11.50 4.70 0.80
CA CYS A 51 10.98 5.03 -0.53
C CYS A 51 11.89 4.45 -1.62
N VAL A 52 11.31 3.72 -2.56
CA VAL A 52 12.05 2.88 -3.52
C VAL A 52 11.46 3.00 -4.92
N SER A 53 12.32 2.95 -5.93
CA SER A 53 11.89 3.08 -7.32
C SER A 53 11.08 1.86 -7.74
N PRO A 54 9.89 2.04 -8.33
CA PRO A 54 9.08 0.94 -8.86
C PRO A 54 9.77 0.21 -10.03
N GLN A 55 10.77 0.83 -10.66
CA GLN A 55 11.49 0.28 -11.83
C GLN A 55 12.44 -0.88 -11.47
N ILE A 56 12.75 -1.09 -10.19
CA ILE A 56 13.68 -2.16 -9.76
C ILE A 56 13.06 -3.54 -10.02
N ARG A 57 13.65 -4.30 -10.95
CA ARG A 57 13.16 -5.66 -11.31
C ARG A 57 13.06 -6.61 -10.12
N LYS A 58 14.04 -6.57 -9.19
CA LYS A 58 14.04 -7.39 -7.96
C LYS A 58 12.86 -7.06 -7.06
N LEU A 59 12.58 -5.77 -6.87
CA LEU A 59 11.44 -5.30 -6.09
C LEU A 59 10.12 -5.74 -6.73
N LYS A 60 9.97 -5.59 -8.05
CA LYS A 60 8.76 -6.02 -8.79
C LYS A 60 8.48 -7.52 -8.61
N LYS A 61 9.52 -8.37 -8.69
CA LYS A 61 9.41 -9.81 -8.43
C LYS A 61 9.01 -10.08 -6.97
N TRP A 62 9.63 -9.38 -6.01
CA TRP A 62 9.31 -9.53 -4.59
C TRP A 62 7.87 -9.11 -4.27
N MET A 63 7.40 -7.99 -4.81
CA MET A 63 6.02 -7.51 -4.63
C MET A 63 4.99 -8.51 -5.17
N LYS A 64 5.26 -9.14 -6.33
CA LYS A 64 4.40 -10.19 -6.89
C LYS A 64 4.28 -11.40 -5.96
N LYS A 65 5.37 -11.80 -5.30
CA LYS A 65 5.37 -12.90 -4.33
C LYS A 65 4.72 -12.52 -3.00
N ASN A 66 4.85 -11.26 -2.59
CA ASN A 66 4.43 -10.78 -1.27
C ASN A 66 3.13 -9.97 -1.28
N LYS A 67 2.24 -10.16 -2.26
CA LYS A 67 0.98 -9.40 -2.37
C LYS A 67 0.12 -9.39 -1.10
N HIS A 68 0.23 -10.42 -0.26
CA HIS A 68 -0.46 -10.51 1.03
C HIS A 68 0.02 -9.48 2.06
N LYS A 69 1.22 -8.90 1.90
CA LYS A 69 1.79 -7.84 2.77
C LYS A 69 1.31 -6.43 2.40
N ILE A 70 0.48 -6.29 1.36
CA ILE A 70 -0.16 -5.02 1.04
C ILE A 70 -1.20 -4.77 2.14
N PRO A 71 -1.14 -3.63 2.87
CA PRO A 71 -2.19 -3.30 3.80
C PRO A 71 -3.50 -3.22 3.02
N LYS A 72 -4.45 -4.09 3.34
CA LYS A 72 -5.83 -3.92 2.89
C LYS A 72 -6.27 -2.59 3.47
N ARG A 73 -6.31 -1.53 2.65
CA ARG A 73 -6.95 -0.28 3.07
C ARG A 73 -8.36 -0.66 3.49
N LYS A 74 -8.62 -0.69 4.80
CA LYS A 74 -9.99 -0.80 5.29
C LYS A 74 -10.68 0.43 4.71
N PRO A 75 -11.72 0.30 3.87
CA PRO A 75 -12.47 1.45 3.44
C PRO A 75 -12.99 2.11 4.72
N HIS A 76 -12.45 3.29 5.05
CA HIS A 76 -13.00 4.10 6.12
C HIS A 76 -14.45 4.40 5.75
N GLY A 77 -15.38 3.89 6.56
CA GLY A 77 -16.79 4.29 6.52
C GLY A 77 -17.74 3.38 5.73
N ARG A 78 -18.69 2.80 6.48
CA ARG A 78 -20.12 2.70 6.12
C ARG A 78 -20.64 1.71 5.06
N LYS A 79 -19.90 0.73 4.53
CA LYS A 79 -20.52 -0.26 3.59
C LYS A 79 -20.87 -1.65 4.14
N GLN A 80 -20.61 -1.97 5.41
CA GLN A 80 -20.97 -3.29 5.96
C GLN A 80 -22.46 -3.48 6.29
N ARG A 81 -23.26 -2.41 6.48
CA ARG A 81 -24.68 -2.56 6.86
C ARG A 81 -25.58 -2.97 5.67
N ARG A 82 -25.26 -2.54 4.44
CA ARG A 82 -26.13 -2.77 3.27
C ARG A 82 -26.09 -4.22 2.76
N THR A 83 -24.94 -4.89 2.84
CA THR A 83 -24.78 -6.27 2.38
C THR A 83 -25.43 -7.31 3.31
N LYS A 84 -25.51 -7.04 4.63
CA LYS A 84 -26.27 -7.89 5.57
C LYS A 84 -27.79 -7.80 5.35
N ILE A 85 -28.32 -6.61 5.03
CA ILE A 85 -29.75 -6.41 4.79
C ILE A 85 -30.19 -7.09 3.48
N ILE A 86 -29.39 -6.99 2.41
CA ILE A 86 -29.71 -7.64 1.12
C ILE A 86 -29.67 -9.17 1.26
N LYS A 87 -28.72 -9.74 2.02
CA LYS A 87 -28.70 -11.19 2.31
C LYS A 87 -29.88 -11.65 3.16
N LYS A 88 -30.33 -10.86 4.16
CA LYS A 88 -31.50 -11.19 4.96
C LYS A 88 -32.81 -11.15 4.15
N LYS A 89 -32.94 -10.22 3.20
CA LYS A 89 -34.14 -10.11 2.35
C LYS A 89 -34.29 -11.25 1.33
N ARG A 90 -33.18 -11.91 0.94
CA ARG A 90 -33.18 -13.05 0.01
C ARG A 90 -33.44 -14.41 0.67
N ASN A 91 -33.41 -14.47 1.99
CA ASN A 91 -33.68 -15.70 2.77
C ASN A 91 -35.13 -15.78 3.30
N ASN A 92 -35.96 -14.78 2.98
CA ASN A 92 -37.32 -14.66 3.53
C ASN A 92 -38.39 -14.56 2.43
N ASN A 93 -38.09 -15.11 1.24
CA ASN A 93 -39.02 -15.27 0.12
C ASN A 93 -38.77 -16.60 -0.57
#